data_AF-C7RW80-F1
#
_entry.id   AF-C7RW80-F1
#
_cell.length_a   1.000
_cell.length_b   1.000
_cell.length_c   1.000
_cell.angle_alpha   90.00
_cell.angle_beta   90.00
_cell.angle_gamma   90.00
#
_symmetry.space_group_name_H-M   'P 1'
#
loop_
_entity.id
_entity.type
_entity.pdbx_description
1 polymer ?
#
loop_
_entity_poly.entity_id
_entity_poly.type
_entity_poly.pdbx_seq_one_letter_code
_entity_poly.pdbx_strand_id
1 'polypeptide(L)' 'MAKTVAITAADLSPTKPRQQSITRQRGVTSSAELVPLQFRMPPDFVRSFKQAALDRGLKLNELLNECFHEFIKKTG' A
#
# COMPACT_ATOMS: atom_id res chain seq x y z
N MET A 1 8.06 -21.26 -46.73
CA MET A 1 6.77 -20.55 -46.90
C MET A 1 6.01 -20.64 -45.59
N ALA A 2 5.92 -19.54 -44.84
CA ALA A 2 5.20 -19.50 -43.57
C ALA A 2 3.70 -19.37 -43.85
N LYS A 3 2.88 -20.24 -43.25
CA LYS A 3 1.43 -20.26 -43.43
C LYS A 3 0.80 -19.14 -42.59
N THR A 4 -0.01 -18.29 -43.21
CA THR A 4 -0.80 -17.24 -42.54
C THR A 4 -1.77 -17.89 -41.57
N VAL A 5 -1.63 -17.57 -40.28
CA VAL A 5 -2.60 -17.96 -39.24
C VAL A 5 -3.73 -16.94 -39.25
N ALA A 6 -4.96 -17.39 -39.49
CA ALA A 6 -6.13 -16.53 -39.45
C ALA A 6 -6.45 -16.16 -38.00
N ILE A 7 -6.37 -14.87 -37.68
CA ILE A 7 -6.83 -14.32 -36.40
C ILE A 7 -8.36 -14.44 -36.38
N THR A 8 -8.90 -15.17 -35.41
CA THR A 8 -10.35 -15.38 -35.26
C THR A 8 -10.88 -14.61 -34.06
N ALA A 9 -12.20 -14.37 -34.00
CA ALA A 9 -12.83 -13.60 -32.93
C ALA A 9 -12.59 -14.18 -31.51
N ALA A 10 -12.21 -15.45 -31.40
CA ALA A 10 -11.84 -16.09 -30.14
C ALA A 10 -10.58 -15.49 -29.49
N ASP A 11 -9.70 -14.87 -30.28
CA ASP A 11 -8.45 -14.24 -29.80
C ASP A 11 -8.71 -12.92 -29.07
N LEU A 12 -9.91 -12.37 -29.21
CA LEU A 12 -10.36 -11.16 -28.50
C LEU A 12 -10.96 -11.48 -27.12
N SER A 13 -11.04 -12.76 -26.74
CA SER A 13 -11.56 -13.13 -25.44
C SER A 13 -10.56 -12.76 -24.33
N PRO A 14 -10.95 -11.97 -23.32
CA PRO A 14 -10.05 -11.57 -22.25
C PRO A 14 -9.59 -12.83 -21.51
N THR A 15 -8.29 -13.10 -21.58
CA THR A 15 -7.67 -14.17 -20.80
C THR A 15 -7.90 -13.86 -19.32
N LYS A 16 -8.64 -14.75 -18.64
CA LYS A 16 -8.93 -14.60 -17.20
C LYS A 16 -7.62 -14.34 -16.45
N PRO A 17 -7.53 -13.28 -15.63
CA PRO A 17 -6.31 -13.01 -14.88
C PRO A 17 -6.03 -14.20 -13.97
N ARG A 18 -4.86 -14.81 -14.17
CA ARG A 18 -4.33 -15.88 -13.31
C ARG A 18 -4.32 -15.37 -11.88
N GLN A 19 -5.09 -16.01 -11.00
CA GLN A 19 -5.13 -15.66 -9.58
C GLN A 19 -3.72 -15.76 -9.01
N GLN A 20 -3.12 -14.61 -8.69
CA GLN A 20 -1.86 -14.57 -7.97
C GLN A 20 -2.17 -14.99 -6.54
N SER A 21 -1.62 -16.13 -6.11
CA SER A 21 -1.74 -16.56 -4.73
C SER A 21 -0.99 -15.55 -3.86
N ILE A 22 -1.75 -14.71 -3.14
CA ILE A 22 -1.20 -13.83 -2.12
C ILE A 22 -0.64 -14.74 -1.02
N THR A 23 0.69 -14.86 -0.99
CA THR A 23 1.41 -15.39 0.18
C THR A 23 1.15 -14.43 1.33
N ARG A 24 0.18 -14.78 2.18
CA ARG A 24 -0.13 -14.05 3.41
C ARG A 24 1.13 -14.02 4.29
N GLN A 25 1.79 -12.87 4.39
CA GLN A 25 2.78 -12.62 5.44
C GLN A 25 2.05 -12.71 6.78
N ARG A 26 2.29 -13.79 7.52
CA ARG A 26 1.69 -14.06 8.82
C ARG A 26 2.17 -12.99 9.81
N GLY A 27 1.24 -12.26 10.44
CA GLY A 27 1.53 -11.38 11.58
C GLY A 27 1.24 -9.89 11.39
N VAL A 28 0.92 -9.42 10.18
CA VAL A 28 0.50 -8.03 9.95
C VAL A 28 -1.03 -7.98 9.98
N THR A 29 -1.60 -7.30 10.98
CA THR A 29 -3.05 -7.01 11.02
C THR A 29 -3.43 -6.34 9.71
N SER A 30 -4.46 -6.87 9.05
CA SER A 30 -4.88 -6.33 7.76
C SER A 30 -5.27 -4.87 7.93
N SER A 31 -4.87 -3.98 7.00
CA SER A 31 -5.31 -2.58 7.08
C SER A 31 -6.83 -2.42 7.07
N ALA A 32 -7.58 -3.42 6.59
CA ALA A 32 -9.04 -3.47 6.65
C ALA A 32 -9.60 -3.72 8.06
N GLU A 33 -8.79 -4.24 8.98
CA GLU A 33 -9.16 -4.53 10.38
C GLU A 33 -8.76 -3.39 11.32
N LEU A 34 -8.03 -2.39 10.83
CA LEU A 34 -7.59 -1.23 11.63
C LEU A 34 -8.72 -0.22 11.79
N VAL A 35 -8.85 0.33 12.99
CA VAL A 35 -9.75 1.46 13.26
C VAL A 35 -9.09 2.75 12.78
N PRO A 36 -9.76 3.55 11.91
CA PRO A 36 -9.18 4.79 11.41
C PRO A 36 -9.16 5.87 12.49
N LEU A 37 -7.97 6.43 12.73
CA LEU A 37 -7.82 7.64 13.55
C LEU A 37 -8.17 8.87 12.70
N GLN A 38 -9.30 9.51 12.98
CA GLN A 38 -9.80 10.67 12.22
C GLN A 38 -9.19 11.99 12.70
N PHE A 39 -7.88 12.13 12.64
CA PHE A 39 -7.23 13.37 13.05
C PHE A 39 -7.50 14.51 12.05
N ARG A 40 -7.83 15.67 12.59
CA ARG A 40 -7.87 16.93 11.85
C ARG A 40 -6.57 17.67 12.13
N MET A 41 -5.73 17.80 11.11
CA MET A 41 -4.46 18.52 11.19
C MET A 41 -4.41 19.65 10.16
N PRO A 42 -3.66 20.72 10.42
CA PRO A 42 -3.43 21.77 9.43
C PRO A 42 -2.82 21.21 8.14
N PRO A 43 -3.16 21.79 6.97
CA PRO A 43 -2.68 21.29 5.68
C PRO A 43 -1.16 21.31 5.56
N ASP A 44 -0.49 22.30 6.15
CA ASP A 44 0.97 22.40 6.14
C ASP A 44 1.62 21.27 6.95
N PHE A 45 1.03 20.92 8.10
CA PHE A 45 1.49 19.78 8.87
C PHE A 45 1.35 18.48 8.06
N VAL A 46 0.19 18.26 7.44
CA VAL A 46 -0.05 17.05 6.63
C VAL A 46 0.94 16.96 5.47
N ARG A 47 1.27 18.09 4.83
CA ARG A 47 2.28 18.14 3.76
C ARG A 47 3.65 17.74 4.28
N SER A 48 4.13 18.39 5.35
CA SER A 48 5.44 18.10 5.92
C SER A 48 5.53 16.67 6.44
N PHE A 49 4.47 16.15 7.05
CA PHE A 49 4.41 14.77 7.53
C PHE A 49 4.49 13.76 6.38
N LYS A 50 3.78 14.02 5.27
CA LYS A 50 3.87 13.19 4.06
C LYS A 50 5.28 13.22 3.46
N GLN A 51 5.89 14.39 3.38
CA GLN A 51 7.26 14.53 2.86
C GLN A 51 8.25 13.74 3.74
N ALA A 52 8.13 13.87 5.05
CA ALA A 52 8.97 13.18 6.02
C ALA A 52 8.84 11.64 5.97
N ALA A 53 7.69 11.13 5.52
CA ALA A 53 7.49 9.69 5.28
C ALA A 53 8.17 9.26 3.98
N LEU A 54 8.05 10.06 2.91
CA LEU A 54 8.70 9.80 1.62
C LEU A 54 10.23 9.81 1.76
N ASP A 55 10.78 10.79 2.46
CA ASP A 55 12.23 10.93 2.67
C ASP A 55 12.84 9.72 3.39
N ARG A 56 12.04 9.02 4.21
CA ARG A 56 12.44 7.82 4.95
C ARG A 56 12.01 6.51 4.28
N GLY A 57 11.29 6.57 3.17
CA GLY A 57 10.74 5.38 2.50
C GLY A 57 9.68 4.64 3.33
N LEU A 58 8.95 5.34 4.20
CA LEU A 58 7.95 4.77 5.12
C LEU A 58 6.52 5.07 4.67
N LYS A 59 5.58 4.20 5.06
CA LYS A 59 4.15 4.52 5.01
C LYS A 59 3.79 5.50 6.11
N LEU A 60 2.70 6.26 5.91
CA LEU A 60 2.21 7.22 6.90
C LEU A 60 1.93 6.58 8.27
N ASN A 61 1.35 5.38 8.29
CA ASN A 61 1.10 4.65 9.52
C ASN A 61 2.39 4.16 10.21
N GLU A 62 3.42 3.82 9.43
CA GLU A 62 4.71 3.38 9.96
C GLU A 62 5.44 4.55 10.61
N LEU A 63 5.50 5.69 9.92
CA LEU A 63 6.05 6.93 10.49
C LEU A 63 5.30 7.35 11.75
N LEU A 64 3.96 7.27 11.74
CA LEU A 64 3.15 7.58 12.92
C LEU A 64 3.51 6.70 14.12
N ASN A 65 3.65 5.39 13.90
CA ASN A 65 4.03 4.44 14.94
C ASN A 65 5.46 4.71 15.47
N GLU A 66 6.41 5.02 14.59
CA GLU A 66 7.78 5.39 14.99
C GLU A 66 7.78 6.63 15.88
N CYS A 67 7.15 7.72 15.43
CA CYS A 67 7.05 8.94 16.20
C CYS A 67 6.38 8.70 17.56
N PHE A 68 5.34 7.87 17.60
CA PHE A 68 4.65 7.53 18.84
C PHE A 68 5.53 6.73 19.80
N HIS A 69 6.23 5.70 19.33
CA HIS A 69 7.15 4.93 20.15
C HIS A 69 8.33 5.76 20.66
N GLU A 70 8.88 6.65 19.83
CA GLU A 70 9.93 7.59 20.23
C GLU A 70 9.43 8.55 21.31
N PHE A 71 8.21 9.08 21.15
CA PHE A 71 7.58 9.93 22.16
C PHE A 71 7.43 9.21 23.50
N ILE A 72 6.87 7.99 23.51
CA ILE A 72 6.69 7.19 24.73
C ILE A 72 8.03 6.94 25.43
N LYS A 73 9.08 6.58 24.69
CA LYS A 73 10.44 6.37 25.24
C LYS A 73 11.03 7.63 25.86
N LYS A 74 10.66 8.81 25.38
CA LYS A 74 11.16 10.09 25.89
C LYS A 74 10.38 10.59 27.11
N THR A 75 9.14 10.15 27.26
CA THR A 75 8.24 10.55 28.37
C THR A 75 8.17 9.56 29.53
N GLY A 76 8.64 8.32 29.35
CA GLY A 76 8.76 7.30 30.41
C GLY A 76 10.16 7.27 31.01
#